data_AF-A0A9D5KVI9-F1
#
_entry.id   AF-A0A9D5KVI9-F1
#
_cell.length_a   1.000
_cell.length_b   1.000
_cell.length_c   1.000
_cell.angle_alpha   90.00
_cell.angle_beta   90.00
_cell.angle_gamma   90.00
#
_symmetry.space_group_name_H-M   'P 1'
#
loop_
_entity.id
_entity.type
_entity.pdbx_description
1 polymer ?
#
loop_
_entity_poly.entity_id
_entity_poly.type
_entity_poly.pdbx_seq_one_letter_code
_entity_poly.pdbx_strand_id
1 'polypeptide(L)'
;MFEFFESSLVGLAADTILKYRRTVAELRLFLSIHNLRISEINDTIVADWAAALIGQGLAVTTVIRHLNILGSLLGSAAKKNLISPSQSPARIAKALRQNSALPPLLDKKIYLRLVSYLKEDKKNADPRLRVCEDMLRYSLLGGAIPLSQLIHLRKSDVRRPDAPQLDSYSAEIIRRNETPTRLYVFSLNQSQRTPRQIAKEINETMRPWLQRFGLMQAPGGTAAEEPDADAIAASIWAALAMHAGATPSEALGCLRRSAPLAIPQYCTPATVSEETAAEWRKCVAEMLRRTEPQWYAMQLRRGVKFEDLRREISENIKPVPELFYPCETIMRVVRNKKVVQDQPVISRTAFFRTTPDAILPMFRKIGDMAWCYRVHNSSLAPYAVIPRAEMKRFQAAVGIFTPDIELHPLGTLIPRPGETVIVIAAGYQGRPATVEEVTPRADGSAIIRVLLATDQGYEWRLNLAPAQVRNISH
;
A
#
# COMPACT_ATOMS: atom_id res chain seq x y z
N MET A 1 13.47 -13.25 24.87
CA MET A 1 14.41 -12.23 24.32
C MET A 1 13.94 -10.79 24.52
N PHE A 2 12.75 -10.38 24.04
CA PHE A 2 12.28 -9.02 24.33
C PHE A 2 12.04 -8.75 25.82
N GLU A 3 11.47 -9.71 26.55
CA GLU A 3 11.36 -9.64 28.02
C GLU A 3 12.72 -9.52 28.69
N PHE A 4 13.74 -10.19 28.14
CA PHE A 4 15.12 -10.05 28.62
C PHE A 4 15.64 -8.62 28.41
N PHE A 5 15.40 -8.00 27.24
CA PHE A 5 15.76 -6.61 27.00
C PHE A 5 15.06 -5.66 27.97
N GLU A 6 13.76 -5.83 28.21
CA GLU A 6 13.01 -5.02 29.17
C GLU A 6 13.52 -5.22 30.61
N SER A 7 13.85 -6.46 31.00
CA SER A 7 14.44 -6.76 32.32
C SER A 7 15.84 -6.13 32.50
N SER A 8 16.57 -5.94 31.41
CA SER A 8 17.91 -5.33 31.42
C SER A 8 17.86 -3.81 31.63
N LEU A 9 16.67 -3.20 31.62
CA LEU A 9 16.48 -1.77 31.84
C LEU A 9 16.28 -1.42 33.32
N VAL A 10 16.09 -2.44 34.18
CA VAL A 10 15.87 -2.25 35.61
C VAL A 10 17.16 -1.71 36.24
N GLY A 11 17.08 -0.53 36.88
CA GLY A 11 18.21 0.12 37.55
C GLY A 11 18.95 1.20 36.74
N LEU A 12 18.54 1.47 35.48
CA LEU A 12 19.09 2.57 34.70
C LEU A 12 18.42 3.92 35.04
N ALA A 13 19.13 5.03 34.79
CA ALA A 13 18.55 6.37 34.90
C ALA A 13 17.36 6.57 33.93
N ALA A 14 16.36 7.36 34.34
CA ALA A 14 15.09 7.50 33.61
C ALA A 14 15.26 7.93 32.14
N ASP A 15 16.15 8.87 31.84
CA ASP A 15 16.43 9.33 30.47
C ASP A 15 17.08 8.24 29.60
N THR A 16 17.92 7.39 30.20
CA THR A 16 18.50 6.22 29.53
C THR A 16 17.45 5.17 29.23
N ILE A 17 16.56 4.88 30.19
CA ILE A 17 15.46 3.92 30.00
C ILE A 17 14.59 4.34 28.80
N LEU A 18 14.24 5.62 28.69
CA LEU A 18 13.39 6.11 27.60
C LEU A 18 14.04 5.86 26.21
N LYS A 19 15.34 6.12 26.08
CA LYS A 19 16.10 5.88 24.84
C LYS A 19 16.17 4.39 24.48
N TYR A 20 16.35 3.53 25.48
CA TYR A 20 16.36 2.08 25.29
C TYR A 20 15.00 1.55 24.87
N ARG A 21 13.92 1.95 25.57
CA ARG A 21 12.54 1.59 25.22
C ARG A 21 12.19 1.99 23.79
N ARG A 22 12.55 3.21 23.39
CA ARG A 22 12.35 3.66 22.01
C ARG A 22 13.10 2.78 21.01
N THR A 23 14.36 2.44 21.28
CA THR A 23 15.15 1.54 20.42
C THR A 23 14.50 0.16 20.29
N VAL A 24 14.06 -0.43 21.40
CA VAL A 24 13.39 -1.73 21.41
C VAL A 24 12.06 -1.68 20.67
N ALA A 25 11.30 -0.59 20.81
CA ALA A 25 10.05 -0.39 20.09
C ALA A 25 10.26 -0.29 18.57
N GLU A 26 11.24 0.50 18.11
CA GLU A 26 11.57 0.62 16.68
C GLU A 26 12.04 -0.72 16.09
N LEU A 27 12.85 -1.48 16.83
CA LEU A 27 13.26 -2.82 16.41
C LEU A 27 12.07 -3.77 16.34
N ARG A 28 11.19 -3.76 17.34
CA ARG A 28 9.99 -4.60 17.37
C ARG A 28 9.07 -4.27 16.20
N LEU A 29 8.88 -3.00 15.88
CA LEU A 29 8.10 -2.55 14.73
C LEU A 29 8.69 -3.10 13.43
N PHE A 30 9.99 -2.91 13.20
CA PHE A 30 10.70 -3.44 12.04
C PHE A 30 10.53 -4.96 11.91
N LEU A 31 10.84 -5.71 12.96
CA LEU A 31 10.71 -7.17 12.96
C LEU A 31 9.26 -7.61 12.67
N SER A 32 8.27 -6.91 13.23
CA SER A 32 6.86 -7.24 13.00
C SER A 32 6.40 -6.98 11.56
N ILE A 33 6.90 -5.90 10.92
CA ILE A 33 6.58 -5.56 9.52
C ILE A 33 7.15 -6.61 8.58
N HIS A 34 8.34 -7.14 8.90
CA HIS A 34 9.06 -8.13 8.10
C HIS A 34 8.86 -9.58 8.57
N ASN A 35 7.91 -9.84 9.48
CA ASN A 35 7.62 -11.17 10.05
C ASN A 35 8.87 -11.91 10.57
N LEU A 36 9.84 -11.16 11.08
CA LEU A 36 11.08 -11.69 11.64
C LEU A 36 10.93 -11.85 13.14
N ARG A 37 11.60 -12.85 13.70
CA ARG A 37 11.73 -13.07 15.14
C ARG A 37 13.04 -12.49 15.62
N ILE A 38 13.05 -12.01 16.86
CA ILE A 38 14.26 -11.52 17.50
C ILE A 38 15.36 -12.60 17.62
N SER A 39 14.98 -13.89 17.65
CA SER A 39 15.93 -15.01 17.64
C SER A 39 16.67 -15.19 16.32
N GLU A 40 16.15 -14.61 15.22
CA GLU A 40 16.72 -14.71 13.88
C GLU A 40 17.73 -13.59 13.61
N ILE A 41 17.89 -12.65 14.56
CA ILE A 41 18.74 -11.47 14.37
C ILE A 41 20.18 -11.88 14.00
N ASN A 42 20.64 -11.34 12.89
CA ASN A 42 21.96 -11.58 12.34
C ASN A 42 22.50 -10.28 11.73
N ASP A 43 23.73 -10.32 11.23
CA ASP A 43 24.41 -9.16 10.63
C ASP A 43 23.59 -8.50 9.51
N THR A 44 22.91 -9.30 8.67
CA THR A 44 22.08 -8.83 7.56
C THR A 44 20.84 -8.08 8.07
N ILE A 45 20.13 -8.63 9.07
CA ILE A 45 18.94 -7.99 9.66
C ILE A 45 19.31 -6.68 10.35
N VAL A 46 20.47 -6.61 11.01
CA VAL A 46 20.95 -5.36 11.63
C VAL A 46 21.26 -4.29 10.57
N ALA A 47 21.86 -4.68 9.44
CA ALA A 47 22.09 -3.78 8.31
C ALA A 47 20.78 -3.28 7.68
N ASP A 48 19.83 -4.19 7.47
CA ASP A 48 18.51 -3.87 6.93
C ASP A 48 17.75 -2.91 7.84
N TRP A 49 17.79 -3.15 9.15
CA TRP A 49 17.17 -2.26 10.14
C TRP A 49 17.81 -0.87 10.13
N ALA A 50 19.14 -0.76 10.06
CA ALA A 50 19.83 0.52 9.98
C ALA A 50 19.39 1.32 8.74
N ALA A 51 19.33 0.68 7.57
CA ALA A 51 18.87 1.30 6.34
C ALA A 51 17.39 1.69 6.41
N ALA A 52 16.54 0.87 7.05
CA ALA A 52 15.13 1.17 7.27
C ALA A 52 14.92 2.41 8.15
N LEU A 53 15.69 2.56 9.24
CA LEU A 53 15.65 3.74 10.10
C LEU A 53 16.05 5.01 9.33
N ILE A 54 17.07 4.94 8.47
CA ILE A 54 17.47 6.06 7.60
C ILE A 54 16.34 6.39 6.62
N GLY A 55 15.75 5.38 5.96
CA GLY A 55 14.63 5.57 5.03
C GLY A 55 13.33 6.06 5.68
N GLN A 56 13.20 5.96 7.01
CA GLN A 56 12.14 6.61 7.79
C GLN A 56 12.40 8.11 8.05
N GLY A 57 13.61 8.59 7.75
CA GLY A 57 14.02 9.97 7.94
C GLY A 57 14.74 10.24 9.26
N LEU A 58 15.21 9.20 9.98
CA LEU A 58 16.00 9.42 11.18
C LEU A 58 17.40 9.92 10.81
N ALA A 59 17.90 10.91 11.56
CA ALA A 59 19.25 11.41 11.39
C ALA A 59 20.30 10.30 11.63
N VAL A 60 21.41 10.32 10.89
CA VAL A 60 22.51 9.35 11.01
C VAL A 60 23.00 9.20 12.46
N THR A 61 23.11 10.31 13.20
CA THR A 61 23.49 10.31 14.63
C THR A 61 22.50 9.55 15.51
N THR A 62 21.21 9.62 15.19
CA THR A 62 20.15 8.88 15.88
C THR A 62 20.21 7.40 15.55
N VAL A 63 20.47 7.04 14.29
CA VAL A 63 20.65 5.63 13.86
C VAL A 63 21.87 5.01 14.54
N ILE A 64 23.00 5.72 14.59
CA ILE A 64 24.19 5.30 15.34
C ILE A 64 23.87 5.06 16.82
N ARG A 65 23.07 5.93 17.45
CA ARG A 65 22.62 5.73 18.83
C ARG A 65 21.81 4.45 18.99
N HIS A 66 20.85 4.20 18.11
CA HIS A 66 20.07 2.96 18.11
C HIS A 66 20.94 1.72 17.94
N LEU A 67 21.94 1.77 17.04
CA LEU A 67 22.90 0.68 16.84
C LEU A 67 23.76 0.43 18.09
N ASN A 68 24.24 1.48 18.76
CA ASN A 68 25.04 1.32 19.98
C ASN A 68 24.21 0.72 21.13
N ILE A 69 22.95 1.15 21.29
CA ILE A 69 22.02 0.56 22.27
C ILE A 69 21.75 -0.91 21.94
N LEU A 70 21.47 -1.23 20.68
CA LEU A 70 21.28 -2.61 20.24
C LEU A 70 22.52 -3.45 20.50
N GLY A 71 23.72 -2.95 20.19
CA GLY A 71 24.98 -3.63 20.47
C GLY A 71 25.18 -3.93 21.96
N SER A 72 24.81 -3.01 22.86
CA SER A 72 24.86 -3.24 24.30
C SER A 72 23.87 -4.32 24.77
N LEU A 73 22.63 -4.29 24.24
CA LEU A 73 21.60 -5.29 24.55
C LEU A 73 21.98 -6.68 24.04
N LEU A 74 22.46 -6.79 22.80
CA LEU A 74 22.94 -8.04 22.22
C LEU A 74 24.18 -8.56 22.96
N GLY A 75 25.12 -7.69 23.31
CA GLY A 75 26.28 -8.06 24.12
C GLY A 75 25.89 -8.60 25.51
N SER A 76 24.88 -8.00 26.15
CA SER A 76 24.35 -8.47 27.43
C SER A 76 23.65 -9.83 27.31
N ALA A 77 22.92 -10.05 26.22
CA ALA A 77 22.29 -11.35 25.92
C ALA A 77 23.32 -12.44 25.61
N ALA A 78 24.38 -12.10 24.85
CA ALA A 78 25.48 -13.00 24.53
C ALA A 78 26.25 -13.44 25.78
N LYS A 79 26.48 -12.53 26.75
CA LYS A 79 27.05 -12.89 28.07
C LYS A 79 26.23 -13.91 28.85
N LYS A 80 24.92 -14.00 28.58
CA LYS A 80 24.01 -14.99 29.17
C LYS A 80 23.79 -16.21 28.25
N ASN A 81 24.58 -16.38 27.19
CA ASN A 81 24.49 -17.45 26.21
C ASN A 81 23.11 -17.55 25.52
N LEU A 82 22.36 -16.44 25.43
CA LEU A 82 21.04 -16.44 24.79
C LEU A 82 21.13 -16.30 23.27
N ILE A 83 22.23 -15.70 22.77
CA ILE A 83 22.51 -15.49 21.35
C ILE A 83 24.02 -15.52 21.11
N SER A 84 24.42 -15.73 19.86
CA SER A 84 25.81 -15.56 19.45
C SER A 84 26.23 -14.09 19.49
N PRO A 85 27.47 -13.77 19.90
CA PRO A 85 27.97 -12.40 19.85
C PRO A 85 28.03 -11.88 18.42
N SER A 86 27.52 -10.68 18.17
CA SER A 86 27.61 -9.99 16.87
C SER A 86 28.27 -8.62 17.03
N GLN A 87 29.20 -8.33 16.13
CA GLN A 87 29.87 -7.03 16.02
C GLN A 87 29.23 -6.12 14.96
N SER A 88 28.14 -6.56 14.33
CA SER A 88 27.48 -5.80 13.26
C SER A 88 27.01 -4.41 13.67
N PRO A 89 26.43 -4.18 14.87
CA PRO A 89 25.97 -2.83 15.20
C PRO A 89 27.12 -1.83 15.29
N ALA A 90 28.25 -2.24 15.87
CA ALA A 90 29.46 -1.42 15.98
C ALA A 90 30.12 -1.18 14.60
N ARG A 91 30.19 -2.22 13.75
CA ARG A 91 30.73 -2.11 12.38
C ARG A 91 29.91 -1.13 11.53
N ILE A 92 28.58 -1.24 11.54
CA ILE A 92 27.68 -0.36 10.77
C ILE A 92 27.73 1.07 11.33
N ALA A 93 27.73 1.24 12.66
CA ALA A 93 27.89 2.55 13.28
C ALA A 93 29.21 3.23 12.89
N LYS A 94 30.31 2.46 12.78
CA LYS A 94 31.60 2.97 12.29
C LYS A 94 31.51 3.38 10.83
N ALA A 95 30.92 2.55 9.95
CA ALA A 95 30.74 2.87 8.54
C ALA A 95 29.94 4.17 8.33
N LEU A 96 28.85 4.35 9.08
CA LEU A 96 28.02 5.56 9.04
C LEU A 96 28.74 6.82 9.54
N ARG A 97 29.71 6.69 10.46
CA ARG A 97 30.54 7.83 10.89
C ARG A 97 31.56 8.23 9.84
N GLN A 98 32.11 7.26 9.13
CA GLN A 98 33.17 7.46 8.14
C GLN A 98 32.62 7.94 6.80
N ASN A 99 31.40 7.54 6.45
CA ASN A 99 30.75 7.91 5.20
C ASN A 99 29.33 8.42 5.48
N SER A 100 29.19 9.75 5.50
CA SER A 100 27.92 10.43 5.76
C SER A 100 27.04 10.54 4.52
N ALA A 101 27.57 10.27 3.32
CA ALA A 101 26.77 10.27 2.11
C ALA A 101 25.81 9.07 2.17
N LEU A 102 24.52 9.35 2.09
CA LEU A 102 23.46 8.35 2.08
C LEU A 102 22.89 8.18 0.67
N PRO A 103 22.42 6.98 0.31
CA PRO A 103 21.73 6.76 -0.95
C PRO A 103 20.56 7.74 -1.14
N PRO A 104 20.51 8.50 -2.25
CA PRO A 104 19.51 9.56 -2.43
C PRO A 104 18.07 9.02 -2.46
N LEU A 105 17.84 7.78 -2.88
CA LEU A 105 16.50 7.17 -2.90
C LEU A 105 16.02 6.71 -1.52
N LEU A 106 16.84 6.80 -0.46
CA LEU A 106 16.35 6.70 0.91
C LEU A 106 15.61 7.97 1.35
N ASP A 107 15.86 9.11 0.71
CA ASP A 107 15.08 10.32 0.95
C ASP A 107 13.67 10.14 0.37
N LYS A 108 12.68 10.13 1.26
CA LYS A 108 11.27 9.94 0.91
C LYS A 108 10.76 10.97 -0.10
N LYS A 109 11.21 12.23 -0.03
CA LYS A 109 10.77 13.27 -0.98
C LYS A 109 11.33 13.00 -2.37
N ILE A 110 12.61 12.61 -2.46
CA ILE A 110 13.24 12.24 -3.72
C ILE A 110 12.53 11.03 -4.33
N TYR A 111 12.34 9.97 -3.54
CA TYR A 111 11.63 8.76 -3.94
C TYR A 111 10.23 9.06 -4.48
N LEU A 112 9.39 9.78 -3.71
CA LEU A 112 8.00 10.05 -4.11
C LEU A 112 7.94 10.86 -5.41
N ARG A 113 8.80 11.88 -5.55
CA ARG A 113 8.88 12.70 -6.75
C ARG A 113 9.28 11.87 -7.97
N LEU A 114 10.22 10.94 -7.81
CA LEU A 114 10.65 10.02 -8.85
C LEU A 114 9.52 9.07 -9.26
N VAL A 115 8.86 8.41 -8.31
CA VAL A 115 7.78 7.46 -8.60
C VAL A 115 6.60 8.13 -9.28
N SER A 116 6.20 9.33 -8.82
CA SER A 116 5.16 10.12 -9.49
C SER A 116 5.53 10.40 -10.95
N TYR A 117 6.79 10.76 -11.22
CA TYR A 117 7.27 10.96 -12.58
C TYR A 117 7.20 9.66 -13.41
N LEU A 118 7.64 8.53 -12.85
CA LEU A 118 7.63 7.25 -13.56
C LEU A 118 6.21 6.80 -13.93
N LYS A 119 5.20 7.14 -13.11
CA LYS A 119 3.77 6.88 -13.35
C LYS A 119 3.11 7.85 -14.36
N GLU A 120 3.73 8.99 -14.66
CA GLU A 120 3.19 9.99 -15.58
C GLU A 120 3.50 9.66 -17.05
N ASP A 121 2.47 9.52 -17.89
CA ASP A 121 2.68 9.43 -19.34
C ASP A 121 2.80 10.82 -19.94
N LYS A 122 4.02 11.21 -20.33
CA LYS A 122 4.33 12.54 -20.85
C LYS A 122 4.27 12.53 -22.36
N LYS A 123 3.26 13.19 -22.91
CA LYS A 123 3.05 13.29 -24.37
C LYS A 123 4.06 14.21 -25.07
N ASN A 124 4.76 15.10 -24.34
CA ASN A 124 5.60 16.16 -24.91
C ASN A 124 7.10 16.04 -24.54
N ALA A 125 7.61 14.84 -24.26
CA ALA A 125 9.05 14.65 -24.03
C ALA A 125 9.84 14.64 -25.36
N ASP A 126 11.11 15.04 -25.31
CA ASP A 126 12.08 14.81 -26.39
C ASP A 126 12.00 13.33 -26.82
N PRO A 127 11.83 13.01 -28.12
CA PRO A 127 11.77 11.65 -28.62
C PRO A 127 12.91 10.76 -28.12
N ARG A 128 14.15 11.28 -27.99
CA ARG A 128 15.30 10.49 -27.50
C ARG A 128 15.18 10.15 -26.02
N LEU A 129 14.80 11.14 -25.20
CA LEU A 129 14.54 10.93 -23.78
C LEU A 129 13.40 9.95 -23.57
N ARG A 130 12.33 10.06 -24.38
CA ARG A 130 11.18 9.14 -24.32
C ARG A 130 11.60 7.68 -24.57
N VAL A 131 12.46 7.41 -25.55
CA VAL A 131 12.99 6.05 -25.78
C VAL A 131 13.77 5.55 -24.56
N CYS A 132 14.59 6.39 -23.93
CA CYS A 132 15.33 6.01 -22.72
C CYS A 132 14.41 5.76 -21.51
N GLU A 133 13.40 6.61 -21.30
CA GLU A 133 12.39 6.44 -20.25
C GLU A 133 11.58 5.17 -20.44
N ASP A 134 11.23 4.86 -21.68
CA ASP A 134 10.50 3.65 -22.05
C ASP A 134 11.33 2.40 -21.82
N MET A 135 12.60 2.44 -22.18
CA MET A 135 13.55 1.36 -21.92
C MET A 135 13.76 1.15 -20.42
N LEU A 136 13.88 2.23 -19.64
CA LEU A 136 13.95 2.17 -18.18
C LEU A 136 12.66 1.58 -17.58
N ARG A 137 11.48 2.03 -18.00
CA ARG A 137 10.20 1.48 -17.52
C ARG A 137 10.07 0.00 -17.83
N TYR A 138 10.41 -0.41 -19.06
CA TYR A 138 10.41 -1.82 -19.46
C TYR A 138 11.39 -2.65 -18.62
N SER A 139 12.59 -2.11 -18.35
CA SER A 139 13.56 -2.71 -17.43
C SER A 139 12.95 -2.94 -16.04
N LEU A 140 12.33 -1.92 -15.46
CA LEU A 140 11.75 -1.99 -14.11
C LEU A 140 10.60 -3.01 -14.02
N LEU A 141 9.71 -3.05 -15.02
CA LEU A 141 8.61 -4.01 -15.10
C LEU A 141 9.12 -5.45 -15.19
N GLY A 142 10.25 -5.66 -15.88
CA GLY A 142 10.90 -6.95 -16.03
C GLY A 142 11.79 -7.38 -14.85
N GLY A 143 11.86 -6.62 -13.76
CA GLY A 143 12.76 -6.93 -12.63
C GLY A 143 14.15 -6.29 -12.71
N ALA A 144 14.22 -5.07 -13.23
CA ALA A 144 15.46 -4.35 -13.53
C ALA A 144 16.36 -5.10 -14.52
N ILE A 145 15.80 -5.56 -15.65
CA ILE A 145 16.61 -6.11 -16.76
C ILE A 145 17.67 -5.08 -17.14
N PRO A 146 18.97 -5.43 -17.21
CA PRO A 146 20.00 -4.47 -17.58
C PRO A 146 19.65 -3.76 -18.89
N LEU A 147 19.77 -2.44 -18.91
CA LEU A 147 19.54 -1.62 -20.10
C LEU A 147 20.53 -2.00 -21.20
N SER A 148 21.74 -2.41 -20.82
CA SER A 148 22.72 -3.03 -21.72
C SER A 148 22.18 -4.24 -22.49
N GLN A 149 21.31 -5.06 -21.87
CA GLN A 149 20.63 -6.17 -22.55
C GLN A 149 19.47 -5.67 -23.41
N LEU A 150 18.72 -4.66 -22.95
CA LEU A 150 17.58 -4.10 -23.69
C LEU A 150 17.98 -3.39 -24.99
N ILE A 151 19.20 -2.88 -25.10
CA ILE A 151 19.76 -2.33 -26.36
C ILE A 151 19.60 -3.34 -27.51
N HIS A 152 19.71 -4.64 -27.21
CA HIS A 152 19.66 -5.73 -28.16
C HIS A 152 18.31 -6.41 -28.28
N LEU A 153 17.27 -5.93 -27.57
CA LEU A 153 15.93 -6.53 -27.61
C LEU A 153 15.35 -6.45 -29.04
N ARG A 154 15.16 -7.60 -29.69
CA ARG A 154 14.60 -7.68 -31.05
C ARG A 154 13.09 -7.86 -31.01
N LYS A 155 12.42 -7.38 -32.05
CA LYS A 155 10.97 -7.59 -32.24
C LYS A 155 10.62 -9.08 -32.29
N SER A 156 11.50 -9.90 -32.87
CA SER A 156 11.34 -11.36 -32.92
C SER A 156 11.29 -11.96 -31.52
N ASP A 157 12.13 -11.48 -30.60
CA ASP A 157 12.31 -12.08 -29.27
C ASP A 157 11.08 -11.88 -28.39
N VAL A 158 10.36 -10.78 -28.62
CA VAL A 158 9.13 -10.40 -27.93
C VAL A 158 7.91 -11.12 -28.50
N ARG A 159 7.93 -11.46 -29.79
CA ARG A 159 6.80 -12.09 -30.50
C ARG A 159 6.91 -13.61 -30.62
N ARG A 160 7.88 -14.24 -29.94
CA ARG A 160 8.04 -15.70 -30.03
C ARG A 160 6.82 -16.41 -29.42
N PRO A 161 6.39 -17.55 -29.97
CA PRO A 161 5.26 -18.30 -29.44
C PRO A 161 5.44 -18.78 -27.98
N ASP A 162 6.69 -18.99 -27.57
CA ASP A 162 7.11 -19.41 -26.23
C ASP A 162 7.46 -18.22 -25.31
N ALA A 163 7.38 -16.98 -25.80
CA ALA A 163 7.63 -15.81 -24.97
C ALA A 163 6.54 -15.67 -23.90
N PRO A 164 6.90 -15.28 -22.66
CA PRO A 164 5.92 -14.97 -21.63
C PRO A 164 4.94 -13.90 -22.13
N GLN A 165 3.65 -14.09 -21.88
CA GLN A 165 2.64 -13.12 -22.28
C GLN A 165 2.94 -11.78 -21.61
N LEU A 166 3.20 -10.75 -22.43
CA LEU A 166 3.42 -9.40 -21.93
C LEU A 166 2.14 -8.87 -21.28
N ASP A 167 2.31 -8.20 -20.14
CA ASP A 167 1.22 -7.44 -19.57
C ASP A 167 0.90 -6.23 -20.46
N SER A 168 -0.32 -5.69 -20.33
CA SER A 168 -0.83 -4.61 -21.18
C SER A 168 0.05 -3.37 -21.18
N TYR A 169 0.67 -3.04 -20.05
CA TYR A 169 1.54 -1.88 -19.95
C TYR A 169 2.86 -2.11 -20.69
N SER A 170 3.53 -3.24 -20.46
CA SER A 170 4.75 -3.61 -21.22
C SER A 170 4.47 -3.71 -22.72
N ALA A 171 3.34 -4.29 -23.12
CA ALA A 171 2.92 -4.39 -24.51
C ALA A 171 2.76 -3.00 -25.17
N GLU A 172 2.21 -2.02 -24.45
CA GLU A 172 2.09 -0.64 -24.92
C GLU A 172 3.47 0.02 -25.11
N ILE A 173 4.43 -0.24 -24.20
CA ILE A 173 5.80 0.24 -24.35
C ILE A 173 6.46 -0.31 -25.62
N ILE A 174 6.30 -1.61 -25.86
CA ILE A 174 6.83 -2.24 -27.07
C ILE A 174 6.16 -1.62 -28.30
N ARG A 175 4.83 -1.61 -28.35
CA ARG A 175 4.04 -1.13 -29.50
C ARG A 175 4.40 0.30 -29.91
N ARG A 176 4.60 1.22 -28.96
CA ARG A 176 4.93 2.63 -29.26
C ARG A 176 6.37 2.84 -29.72
N ASN A 177 7.29 1.93 -29.39
CA ASN A 177 8.69 2.01 -29.81
C ASN A 177 8.96 1.22 -31.09
N GLU A 178 8.14 0.22 -31.40
CA GLU A 178 8.28 -0.59 -32.61
C GLU A 178 8.06 0.23 -33.90
N THR A 179 8.94 0.02 -34.88
CA THR A 179 8.74 0.46 -36.26
C THR A 179 8.83 -0.73 -37.21
N PRO A 180 8.13 -0.72 -38.35
CA PRO A 180 8.15 -1.84 -39.30
C PRO A 180 9.57 -2.16 -39.81
N THR A 181 10.38 -1.12 -40.06
CA THR A 181 11.66 -1.22 -40.77
C THR A 181 12.86 -1.62 -39.90
N ARG A 182 12.82 -1.39 -38.59
CA ARG A 182 13.97 -1.64 -37.69
C ARG A 182 13.89 -3.02 -37.02
N LEU A 183 15.01 -3.74 -36.91
CA LEU A 183 15.08 -5.06 -36.23
C LEU A 183 14.82 -4.97 -34.71
N TYR A 184 15.40 -3.96 -34.06
CA TYR A 184 15.36 -3.76 -32.62
C TYR A 184 14.14 -2.96 -32.17
N VAL A 185 13.64 -3.23 -30.95
CA VAL A 185 12.50 -2.53 -30.35
C VAL A 185 12.83 -1.05 -30.13
N PHE A 186 13.90 -0.74 -29.40
CA PHE A 186 14.26 0.65 -29.06
C PHE A 186 15.11 1.31 -30.16
N SER A 187 14.84 2.58 -30.46
CA SER A 187 15.53 3.32 -31.54
C SER A 187 16.85 3.92 -31.08
N LEU A 188 17.93 3.14 -31.08
CA LEU A 188 19.24 3.56 -30.54
C LEU A 188 20.36 3.58 -31.59
N ASN A 189 20.01 3.61 -32.89
CA ASN A 189 20.96 3.57 -34.01
C ASN A 189 21.96 2.39 -33.94
N GLN A 190 21.46 1.20 -33.56
CA GLN A 190 22.28 0.00 -33.33
C GLN A 190 23.07 -0.48 -34.56
N SER A 191 22.69 -0.07 -35.77
CA SER A 191 23.44 -0.38 -37.00
C SER A 191 24.67 0.51 -37.21
N GLN A 192 24.74 1.65 -36.54
CA GLN A 192 25.79 2.67 -36.73
C GLN A 192 26.66 2.86 -35.48
N ARG A 193 26.26 2.33 -34.33
CA ARG A 193 26.92 2.55 -33.04
C ARG A 193 27.25 1.24 -32.36
N THR A 194 28.41 1.20 -31.72
CA THR A 194 28.80 0.10 -30.83
C THR A 194 27.98 0.12 -29.54
N PRO A 195 27.81 -1.01 -28.84
CA PRO A 195 27.08 -1.06 -27.56
C PRO A 195 27.60 -0.06 -26.51
N ARG A 196 28.92 0.17 -26.47
CA ARG A 196 29.54 1.16 -25.57
C ARG A 196 29.12 2.60 -25.91
N GLN A 197 29.06 2.94 -27.20
CA GLN A 197 28.61 4.27 -27.64
C GLN A 197 27.13 4.49 -27.32
N ILE A 198 26.30 3.46 -27.48
CA ILE A 198 24.87 3.51 -27.15
C ILE A 198 24.67 3.67 -25.64
N ALA A 199 25.38 2.89 -24.82
CA ALA A 199 25.33 3.02 -23.37
C ALA A 199 25.75 4.42 -22.90
N LYS A 200 26.81 4.98 -23.51
CA LYS A 200 27.26 6.35 -23.22
C LYS A 200 26.18 7.38 -23.57
N GLU A 201 25.54 7.26 -24.73
CA GLU A 201 24.46 8.16 -25.15
C GLU A 201 23.22 8.06 -24.26
N ILE A 202 22.86 6.84 -23.81
CA ILE A 202 21.78 6.65 -22.84
C ILE A 202 22.10 7.42 -21.54
N ASN A 203 23.31 7.26 -21.01
CA ASN A 203 23.75 7.98 -19.81
C ASN A 203 23.71 9.50 -20.01
N GLU A 204 24.22 10.00 -21.14
CA GLU A 204 24.19 11.44 -21.48
C GLU A 204 22.77 11.97 -21.63
N THR A 205 21.87 11.19 -22.23
CA THR A 205 20.45 11.55 -22.43
C THR A 205 19.69 11.56 -21.10
N MET A 206 19.96 10.60 -20.21
CA MET A 206 19.31 10.49 -18.90
C MET A 206 19.89 11.46 -17.86
N ARG A 207 21.11 11.98 -18.06
CA ARG A 207 21.81 12.85 -17.10
C ARG A 207 21.01 14.08 -16.63
N PRO A 208 20.41 14.91 -17.51
CA PRO A 208 19.61 16.05 -17.06
C PRO A 208 18.42 15.62 -16.21
N TRP A 209 17.82 14.48 -16.53
CA TRP A 209 16.75 13.88 -15.76
C TRP A 209 17.26 13.43 -14.37
N LEU A 210 18.39 12.72 -14.29
CA LEU A 210 19.01 12.32 -13.02
C LEU A 210 19.37 13.54 -12.14
N GLN A 211 19.93 14.59 -12.74
CA GLN A 211 20.25 15.86 -12.07
C GLN A 211 19.00 16.48 -11.43
N ARG A 212 17.90 16.55 -12.18
CA ARG A 212 16.61 17.07 -11.68
C ARG A 212 16.13 16.33 -10.43
N PHE A 213 16.39 15.03 -10.33
CA PHE A 213 16.01 14.23 -9.17
C PHE A 213 17.05 14.18 -8.05
N GLY A 214 18.27 14.70 -8.27
CA GLY A 214 19.37 14.61 -7.31
C GLY A 214 20.06 13.25 -7.28
N LEU A 215 20.02 12.51 -8.40
CA LEU A 215 20.53 11.12 -8.50
C LEU A 215 21.94 11.02 -9.10
N MET A 216 22.66 12.13 -9.22
CA MET A 216 23.98 12.17 -9.86
C MET A 216 25.15 11.74 -8.97
N GLN A 217 24.92 11.58 -7.66
CA GLN A 217 25.99 11.25 -6.71
C GLN A 217 25.70 9.92 -6.05
N ALA A 218 26.54 8.92 -6.31
CA ALA A 218 26.55 7.68 -5.54
C ALA A 218 27.19 7.92 -4.16
N PRO A 219 26.65 7.35 -3.08
CA PRO A 219 27.23 7.54 -1.75
C PRO A 219 28.51 6.74 -1.60
N GLY A 220 29.60 7.41 -1.19
CA GLY A 220 30.90 6.76 -0.96
C GLY A 220 31.81 6.60 -2.17
N GLY A 221 31.48 7.21 -3.31
CA GLY A 221 32.46 7.41 -4.37
C GLY A 221 33.42 8.55 -4.00
N THR A 222 34.67 8.48 -4.47
CA THR A 222 35.36 9.72 -4.85
C THR A 222 34.46 10.44 -5.86
N ALA A 223 34.57 11.76 -5.99
CA ALA A 223 33.67 12.60 -6.80
C ALA A 223 33.59 12.27 -8.32
N ALA A 224 33.99 11.08 -8.78
CA ALA A 224 34.32 10.76 -10.16
C ALA A 224 33.50 9.65 -10.84
N GLU A 225 32.69 8.84 -10.14
CA GLU A 225 31.91 7.78 -10.81
C GLU A 225 30.41 8.04 -10.76
N GLU A 226 29.90 8.55 -11.88
CA GLU A 226 28.47 8.62 -12.12
C GLU A 226 27.88 7.21 -12.24
N PRO A 227 26.72 6.95 -11.62
CA PRO A 227 26.07 5.65 -11.72
C PRO A 227 25.71 5.38 -13.18
N ASP A 228 26.09 4.20 -13.69
CA ASP A 228 25.67 3.77 -15.02
C ASP A 228 24.16 3.49 -15.09
N ALA A 229 23.63 3.43 -16.31
CA ALA A 229 22.21 3.19 -16.57
C ALA A 229 21.68 1.90 -15.91
N ASP A 230 22.50 0.86 -15.81
CA ASP A 230 22.11 -0.43 -15.22
C ASP A 230 22.00 -0.32 -13.69
N ALA A 231 22.93 0.38 -13.05
CA ALA A 231 22.92 0.70 -11.62
C ALA A 231 21.78 1.63 -11.24
N ILE A 232 21.41 2.57 -12.13
CA ILE A 232 20.22 3.42 -11.97
C ILE A 232 18.96 2.56 -11.97
N ALA A 233 18.77 1.71 -12.98
CA ALA A 233 17.61 0.85 -13.07
C ALA A 233 17.50 -0.10 -11.86
N ALA A 234 18.62 -0.72 -11.47
CA ALA A 234 18.69 -1.59 -10.28
C ALA A 234 18.33 -0.82 -8.99
N SER A 235 18.85 0.40 -8.83
CA SER A 235 18.58 1.21 -7.64
C SER A 235 17.13 1.66 -7.55
N ILE A 236 16.53 2.08 -8.67
CA ILE A 236 15.12 2.47 -8.70
C ILE A 236 14.22 1.27 -8.38
N TRP A 237 14.53 0.11 -8.96
CA TRP A 237 13.79 -1.13 -8.68
C TRP A 237 13.91 -1.53 -7.22
N ALA A 238 15.11 -1.50 -6.64
CA ALA A 238 15.33 -1.78 -5.23
C ALA A 238 14.53 -0.84 -4.32
N ALA A 239 14.52 0.47 -4.62
CA ALA A 239 13.74 1.43 -3.85
C ALA A 239 12.23 1.14 -3.90
N LEU A 240 11.71 0.75 -5.07
CA LEU A 240 10.32 0.32 -5.24
C LEU A 240 10.03 -0.95 -4.43
N ALA A 241 10.87 -1.98 -4.53
CA ALA A 241 10.71 -3.22 -3.78
C ALA A 241 10.73 -2.98 -2.25
N MET A 242 11.65 -2.14 -1.77
CA MET A 242 11.71 -1.77 -0.35
C MET A 242 10.46 -1.02 0.13
N HIS A 243 9.86 -0.20 -0.74
CA HIS A 243 8.59 0.47 -0.45
C HIS A 243 7.37 -0.48 -0.53
N ALA A 244 7.47 -1.55 -1.31
CA ALA A 244 6.49 -2.64 -1.31
C ALA A 244 6.58 -3.51 -0.03
N GLY A 245 7.73 -3.48 0.66
CA GLY A 245 7.94 -4.19 1.93
C GLY A 245 9.17 -5.09 1.98
N ALA A 246 9.94 -5.20 0.90
CA ALA A 246 11.19 -5.95 0.90
C ALA A 246 12.21 -5.33 1.87
N THR A 247 13.04 -6.16 2.49
CA THR A 247 14.26 -5.66 3.14
C THR A 247 15.29 -5.24 2.07
N PRO A 248 16.26 -4.37 2.41
CA PRO A 248 17.37 -4.06 1.52
C PRO A 248 18.12 -5.32 1.05
N SER A 249 18.38 -6.27 1.94
CA SER A 249 19.05 -7.53 1.60
C SER A 249 18.24 -8.40 0.63
N GLU A 250 16.91 -8.48 0.79
CA GLU A 250 16.01 -9.17 -0.14
C GLU A 250 16.01 -8.51 -1.52
N ALA A 251 15.93 -7.17 -1.56
CA ALA A 251 15.96 -6.41 -2.81
C ALA A 251 17.29 -6.63 -3.57
N LEU A 252 18.43 -6.60 -2.87
CA LEU A 252 19.74 -6.96 -3.45
C LEU A 252 19.78 -8.42 -3.91
N GLY A 253 19.22 -9.34 -3.12
CA GLY A 253 19.14 -10.76 -3.45
C GLY A 253 18.37 -11.04 -4.74
N CYS A 254 17.28 -10.30 -4.98
CA CYS A 254 16.50 -10.37 -6.23
C CYS A 254 17.31 -9.85 -7.44
N LEU A 255 18.01 -8.73 -7.27
CA LEU A 255 18.73 -8.05 -8.35
C LEU A 255 20.05 -8.74 -8.74
N ARG A 256 20.65 -9.47 -7.79
CA ARG A 256 21.99 -10.08 -7.88
C ARG A 256 23.09 -9.10 -8.32
N ARG A 257 22.90 -7.81 -8.04
CA ARG A 257 23.83 -6.72 -8.37
C ARG A 257 23.68 -5.55 -7.40
N SER A 258 24.58 -4.57 -7.50
CA SER A 258 24.56 -3.38 -6.63
C SER A 258 23.42 -2.43 -6.99
N ALA A 259 22.88 -1.76 -5.95
CA ALA A 259 21.82 -0.75 -6.03
C ALA A 259 22.23 0.53 -5.27
N PRO A 260 23.34 1.19 -5.68
CA PRO A 260 24.03 2.19 -4.85
C PRO A 260 23.21 3.45 -4.56
N LEU A 261 22.19 3.76 -5.38
CA LEU A 261 21.35 4.94 -5.16
C LEU A 261 20.20 4.69 -4.18
N ALA A 262 19.91 3.43 -3.83
CA ALA A 262 18.84 3.04 -2.90
C ALA A 262 19.33 2.32 -1.65
N ILE A 263 20.39 1.53 -1.75
CA ILE A 263 20.82 0.63 -0.69
C ILE A 263 22.22 1.00 -0.22
N PRO A 264 22.43 1.25 1.08
CA PRO A 264 23.75 1.54 1.61
C PRO A 264 24.73 0.38 1.41
N GLN A 265 26.00 0.70 1.17
CA GLN A 265 27.06 -0.29 0.88
C GLN A 265 27.30 -1.33 1.99
N TYR A 266 26.86 -1.05 3.23
CA TYR A 266 26.99 -1.98 4.35
C TYR A 266 25.92 -3.09 4.35
N CYS A 267 24.92 -3.02 3.46
CA CYS A 267 23.92 -4.07 3.29
C CYS A 267 24.45 -5.16 2.36
N THR A 268 24.15 -6.42 2.66
CA THR A 268 24.55 -7.59 1.87
C THR A 268 23.33 -8.28 1.27
N PRO A 269 23.46 -8.91 0.08
CA PRO A 269 22.35 -9.64 -0.53
C PRO A 269 21.97 -10.86 0.31
N ALA A 270 20.66 -11.06 0.51
CA ALA A 270 20.10 -12.29 1.04
C ALA A 270 19.95 -13.35 -0.07
N THR A 271 19.89 -14.62 0.31
CA THR A 271 19.48 -15.69 -0.62
C THR A 271 17.97 -15.65 -0.78
N VAL A 272 17.50 -15.40 -2.00
CA VAL A 272 16.08 -15.26 -2.33
C VAL A 272 15.69 -16.33 -3.34
N SER A 273 14.56 -17.02 -3.12
CA SER A 273 14.02 -18.02 -4.06
C SER A 273 13.48 -17.34 -5.31
N GLU A 274 13.37 -18.10 -6.41
CA GLU A 274 12.82 -17.57 -7.67
C GLU A 274 11.34 -17.16 -7.53
N GLU A 275 10.58 -17.88 -6.69
CA GLU A 275 9.20 -17.56 -6.35
C GLU A 275 9.11 -16.19 -5.66
N THR A 276 9.89 -15.97 -4.60
CA THR A 276 9.96 -14.67 -3.92
C THR A 276 10.41 -13.56 -4.85
N ALA A 277 11.40 -13.82 -5.70
CA ALA A 277 11.85 -12.84 -6.69
C ALA A 277 10.75 -12.52 -7.72
N ALA A 278 9.92 -13.50 -8.10
CA ALA A 278 8.76 -13.29 -8.96
C ALA A 278 7.66 -12.46 -8.27
N GLU A 279 7.42 -12.70 -6.97
CA GLU A 279 6.49 -11.90 -6.17
C GLU A 279 6.93 -10.44 -6.11
N TRP A 280 8.21 -10.16 -5.83
CA TRP A 280 8.71 -8.79 -5.80
C TRP A 280 8.66 -8.10 -7.16
N ARG A 281 8.99 -8.82 -8.25
CA ARG A 281 8.81 -8.31 -9.61
C ARG A 281 7.37 -7.89 -9.86
N LYS A 282 6.40 -8.73 -9.46
CA LYS A 282 4.98 -8.42 -9.57
C LYS A 282 4.60 -7.19 -8.74
N CYS A 283 5.03 -7.12 -7.49
CA CYS A 283 4.77 -5.97 -6.61
C CYS A 283 5.29 -4.65 -7.21
N VAL A 284 6.54 -4.65 -7.69
CA VAL A 284 7.15 -3.46 -8.31
C VAL A 284 6.41 -3.08 -9.59
N ALA A 285 6.02 -4.06 -10.42
CA ALA A 285 5.22 -3.80 -11.62
C ALA A 285 3.87 -3.15 -11.27
N GLU A 286 3.16 -3.63 -10.26
CA GLU A 286 1.91 -3.01 -9.78
C GLU A 286 2.12 -1.60 -9.20
N MET A 287 3.28 -1.32 -8.61
CA MET A 287 3.58 0.04 -8.12
C MET A 287 3.85 1.03 -9.25
N LEU A 288 4.36 0.57 -10.40
CA LEU A 288 4.63 1.43 -11.55
C LEU A 288 3.41 1.68 -12.43
N ARG A 289 2.43 0.77 -12.37
CA ARG A 289 1.13 0.99 -13.00
C ARG A 289 0.44 2.19 -12.36
N ARG A 290 -0.37 2.89 -13.16
CA ARG A 290 -1.32 3.89 -12.64
C ARG A 290 -2.39 3.14 -11.84
N THR A 291 -2.09 2.87 -10.59
CA THR A 291 -2.94 2.02 -9.75
C THR A 291 -3.97 2.91 -9.08
N GLU A 292 -5.23 2.75 -9.51
CA GLU A 292 -6.37 3.31 -8.79
C GLU A 292 -6.35 2.82 -7.34
N PRO A 293 -6.88 3.60 -6.37
CA PRO A 293 -7.04 3.12 -5.01
C PRO A 293 -7.81 1.80 -4.95
N GLN A 294 -7.17 0.79 -4.38
CA GLN A 294 -7.69 -0.57 -4.22
C GLN A 294 -8.13 -0.80 -2.77
N TRP A 295 -9.02 -1.78 -2.57
CA TRP A 295 -9.49 -2.17 -1.24
C TRP A 295 -8.55 -3.19 -0.61
N TYR A 296 -8.31 -3.02 0.69
CA TYR A 296 -7.49 -3.88 1.53
C TYR A 296 -8.19 -4.11 2.87
N ALA A 297 -7.80 -5.17 3.57
CA ALA A 297 -8.22 -5.42 4.94
C ALA A 297 -7.06 -5.22 5.92
N MET A 298 -7.38 -4.71 7.10
CA MET A 298 -6.49 -4.63 8.23
C MET A 298 -7.13 -5.24 9.47
N GLN A 299 -6.30 -5.84 10.32
CA GLN A 299 -6.69 -6.37 11.60
C GLN A 299 -6.27 -5.41 12.72
N LEU A 300 -7.23 -4.93 13.51
CA LEU A 300 -6.98 -4.16 14.72
C LEU A 300 -6.27 -5.03 15.77
N ARG A 301 -5.28 -4.45 16.46
CA ARG A 301 -4.66 -5.11 17.61
C ARG A 301 -5.61 -5.17 18.80
N ARG A 302 -5.31 -6.06 19.74
CA ARG A 302 -6.14 -6.28 20.92
C ARG A 302 -6.23 -4.97 21.74
N GLY A 303 -7.45 -4.56 22.08
CA GLY A 303 -7.72 -3.37 22.89
C GLY A 303 -7.81 -2.06 22.10
N VAL A 304 -7.50 -2.07 20.80
CA VAL A 304 -7.60 -0.88 19.94
C VAL A 304 -9.03 -0.71 19.44
N LYS A 305 -9.62 0.46 19.67
CA LYS A 305 -10.94 0.82 19.11
C LYS A 305 -10.78 1.39 17.70
N PHE A 306 -11.76 1.12 16.84
CA PHE A 306 -11.74 1.62 15.47
C PHE A 306 -11.73 3.16 15.41
N GLU A 307 -12.46 3.85 16.29
CA GLU A 307 -12.48 5.32 16.32
C GLU A 307 -11.11 5.93 16.66
N ASP A 308 -10.33 5.27 17.51
CA ASP A 308 -8.97 5.73 17.82
C ASP A 308 -8.07 5.61 16.59
N LEU A 309 -8.17 4.48 15.86
CA LEU A 309 -7.46 4.29 14.60
C LEU A 309 -7.90 5.32 13.55
N ARG A 310 -9.21 5.54 13.41
CA ARG A 310 -9.78 6.50 12.45
C ARG A 310 -9.23 7.91 12.68
N ARG A 311 -9.18 8.33 13.95
CA ARG A 311 -8.60 9.62 14.36
C ARG A 311 -7.12 9.71 13.98
N GLU A 312 -6.32 8.72 14.38
CA GLU A 312 -4.88 8.67 14.08
C GLU A 312 -4.59 8.74 12.57
N ILE A 313 -5.35 8.00 11.76
CA ILE A 313 -5.23 8.04 10.30
C ILE A 313 -5.60 9.42 9.75
N SER A 314 -6.70 10.02 10.22
CA SER A 314 -7.17 11.31 9.72
C SER A 314 -6.21 12.48 10.01
N GLU A 315 -5.52 12.43 11.15
CA GLU A 315 -4.60 13.46 11.61
C GLU A 315 -3.21 13.28 10.99
N ASN A 316 -2.68 12.06 11.00
CA ASN A 316 -1.26 11.81 10.75
C ASN A 316 -0.94 11.18 9.38
N ILE A 317 -1.94 10.73 8.62
CA ILE A 317 -1.73 10.04 7.33
C ILE A 317 -2.37 10.84 6.19
N LYS A 318 -1.57 11.12 5.16
CA LYS A 318 -2.01 11.83 3.95
C LYS A 318 -1.45 11.13 2.68
N PRO A 319 -2.26 10.93 1.62
CA PRO A 319 -3.70 11.18 1.57
C PRO A 319 -4.47 10.28 2.55
N VAL A 320 -5.60 10.78 3.07
CA VAL A 320 -6.42 10.01 4.02
C VAL A 320 -7.07 8.86 3.24
N PRO A 321 -6.83 7.59 3.61
CA PRO A 321 -7.48 6.46 2.95
C PRO A 321 -8.99 6.46 3.24
N GLU A 322 -9.78 5.94 2.30
CA GLU A 322 -11.20 5.65 2.55
C GLU A 322 -11.26 4.52 3.58
N LEU A 323 -12.02 4.68 4.68
CA LEU A 323 -12.14 3.66 5.71
C LEU A 323 -13.56 3.10 5.74
N PHE A 324 -13.68 1.79 5.89
CA PHE A 324 -14.94 1.09 6.00
C PHE A 324 -14.87 0.06 7.13
N TYR A 325 -15.69 0.25 8.16
CA TYR A 325 -15.78 -0.66 9.31
C TYR A 325 -17.25 -1.02 9.54
N PRO A 326 -17.69 -2.21 9.11
CA PRO A 326 -19.10 -2.58 9.16
C PRO A 326 -19.54 -2.86 10.61
N CYS A 327 -20.57 -2.16 11.07
CA CYS A 327 -21.19 -2.34 12.38
C CYS A 327 -22.70 -2.59 12.23
N GLU A 328 -23.23 -3.48 13.07
CA GLU A 328 -24.67 -3.69 13.28
C GLU A 328 -25.08 -3.04 14.59
N THR A 329 -26.17 -2.30 14.57
CA THR A 329 -26.75 -1.73 15.78
C THR A 329 -27.59 -2.79 16.49
N ILE A 330 -27.11 -3.26 17.63
CA ILE A 330 -27.82 -4.23 18.47
C ILE A 330 -28.44 -3.53 19.69
N MET A 331 -29.70 -3.83 19.97
CA MET A 331 -30.33 -3.44 21.23
C MET A 331 -30.05 -4.49 22.29
N ARG A 332 -29.24 -4.13 23.30
CA ARG A 332 -28.93 -4.98 24.44
C ARG A 332 -29.59 -4.42 25.69
N VAL A 333 -30.38 -5.22 26.40
CA VAL A 333 -30.90 -4.84 27.71
C VAL A 333 -29.81 -5.12 28.75
N VAL A 334 -29.27 -4.06 29.37
CA VAL A 334 -28.28 -4.16 30.44
C VAL A 334 -28.84 -3.46 31.67
N ARG A 335 -28.99 -4.19 32.78
CA ARG A 335 -29.53 -3.68 34.07
C ARG A 335 -30.86 -2.92 33.89
N ASN A 336 -31.83 -3.55 33.24
CA ASN A 336 -33.17 -3.02 32.97
C ASN A 336 -33.24 -1.75 32.09
N LYS A 337 -32.13 -1.35 31.45
CA LYS A 337 -32.09 -0.28 30.46
C LYS A 337 -31.79 -0.87 29.09
N LYS A 338 -32.58 -0.48 28.08
CA LYS A 338 -32.27 -0.75 26.67
C LYS A 338 -31.07 0.11 26.29
N VAL A 339 -29.94 -0.53 25.98
CA VAL A 339 -28.74 0.14 25.49
C VAL A 339 -28.61 -0.23 24.02
N VAL A 340 -28.63 0.78 23.16
CA VAL A 340 -28.31 0.66 21.74
C VAL A 340 -26.78 0.62 21.64
N GLN A 341 -26.22 -0.44 21.08
CA GLN A 341 -24.78 -0.60 20.94
C GLN A 341 -24.44 -1.06 19.52
N ASP A 342 -23.52 -0.35 18.87
CA ASP A 342 -22.95 -0.79 17.60
C ASP A 342 -21.92 -1.88 17.84
N GLN A 343 -22.14 -3.04 17.22
CA GLN A 343 -21.24 -4.19 17.25
C GLN A 343 -20.68 -4.45 15.85
N PRO A 344 -19.35 -4.61 15.68
CA PRO A 344 -18.79 -4.89 14.36
C PRO A 344 -19.27 -6.24 13.81
N VAL A 345 -19.69 -6.25 12.54
CA VAL A 345 -20.08 -7.46 11.80
C VAL A 345 -18.92 -8.45 11.78
N ILE A 346 -17.72 -7.95 11.47
CA ILE A 346 -16.47 -8.71 11.55
C ILE A 346 -15.61 -8.07 12.63
N SER A 347 -15.52 -8.73 13.77
CA SER A 347 -14.76 -8.23 14.91
C SER A 347 -13.30 -7.97 14.56
N ARG A 348 -12.85 -6.74 14.85
CA ARG A 348 -11.46 -6.27 14.68
C ARG A 348 -10.95 -6.25 13.24
N THR A 349 -11.80 -6.42 12.23
CA THR A 349 -11.39 -6.31 10.82
C THR A 349 -11.97 -5.02 10.25
N ALA A 350 -11.09 -4.12 9.83
CA ALA A 350 -11.46 -2.90 9.12
C ALA A 350 -10.96 -2.97 7.68
N PHE A 351 -11.69 -2.34 6.78
CA PHE A 351 -11.34 -2.21 5.38
C PHE A 351 -10.88 -0.80 5.08
N PHE A 352 -9.95 -0.68 4.14
CA PHE A 352 -9.46 0.61 3.72
C PHE A 352 -9.14 0.63 2.23
N ARG A 353 -9.32 1.79 1.61
CA ARG A 353 -9.02 2.00 0.20
C ARG A 353 -7.88 2.97 0.03
N THR A 354 -6.81 2.52 -0.61
CA THR A 354 -5.61 3.34 -0.86
C THR A 354 -4.79 2.78 -2.02
N THR A 355 -3.74 3.47 -2.42
CA THR A 355 -2.79 2.94 -3.42
C THR A 355 -1.75 2.03 -2.75
N PRO A 356 -1.24 0.99 -3.45
CA PRO A 356 -0.30 0.03 -2.85
C PRO A 356 0.94 0.69 -2.20
N ASP A 357 1.46 1.75 -2.81
CA ASP A 357 2.63 2.52 -2.36
C ASP A 357 2.37 3.33 -1.08
N ALA A 358 1.12 3.57 -0.72
CA ALA A 358 0.76 4.28 0.51
C ALA A 358 0.65 3.35 1.73
N ILE A 359 0.54 2.02 1.53
CA ILE A 359 0.26 1.07 2.61
C ILE A 359 1.42 0.98 3.60
N LEU A 360 2.65 0.69 3.13
CA LEU A 360 3.79 0.53 4.03
C LEU A 360 4.09 1.83 4.82
N PRO A 361 4.12 3.04 4.21
CA PRO A 361 4.24 4.28 4.96
C PRO A 361 3.13 4.48 6.01
N MET A 362 1.90 4.04 5.72
CA MET A 362 0.78 4.10 6.66
C MET A 362 1.03 3.19 7.86
N PHE A 363 1.34 1.90 7.63
CA PHE A 363 1.56 0.92 8.70
C PHE A 363 2.86 1.14 9.49
N ARG A 364 3.81 1.93 9.00
CA ARG A 364 4.92 2.43 9.82
C ARG A 364 4.44 3.39 10.92
N LYS A 365 3.32 4.07 10.74
CA LYS A 365 2.73 5.00 11.73
C LYS A 365 1.72 4.32 12.65
N ILE A 366 0.88 3.45 12.11
CA ILE A 366 -0.22 2.79 12.84
C ILE A 366 0.06 1.31 13.17
N GLY A 367 1.31 0.85 13.02
CA GLY A 367 1.66 -0.56 13.16
C GLY A 367 1.46 -1.12 14.56
N ASP A 368 1.44 -0.26 15.57
CA ASP A 368 1.06 -0.54 16.95
C ASP A 368 -0.47 -0.67 17.13
N MET A 369 -1.26 -0.09 16.22
CA MET A 369 -2.72 -0.12 16.26
C MET A 369 -3.33 -1.24 15.42
N ALA A 370 -2.75 -1.53 14.25
CA ALA A 370 -3.27 -2.51 13.30
C ALA A 370 -2.15 -3.15 12.44
N TRP A 371 -2.46 -4.26 11.77
CA TRP A 371 -1.62 -4.85 10.73
C TRP A 371 -2.44 -5.20 9.48
N CYS A 372 -1.82 -5.20 8.30
CA CYS A 372 -2.50 -5.44 7.01
C CYS A 372 -2.40 -6.91 6.58
N TYR A 373 -3.47 -7.45 6.01
CA TYR A 373 -3.46 -8.79 5.43
C TYR A 373 -2.57 -8.86 4.18
N ARG A 374 -1.91 -10.01 4.00
CA ARG A 374 -1.06 -10.36 2.86
C ARG A 374 -1.58 -11.62 2.19
N VAL A 375 -1.23 -11.83 0.92
CA VAL A 375 -1.71 -12.97 0.12
C VAL A 375 -1.28 -14.31 0.74
N HIS A 376 -0.07 -14.35 1.32
CA HIS A 376 0.43 -15.45 2.12
C HIS A 376 0.94 -14.92 3.46
N ASN A 377 1.08 -15.80 4.45
CA ASN A 377 1.62 -15.45 5.77
C ASN A 377 3.17 -15.34 5.73
N SER A 378 3.65 -14.56 4.77
CA SER A 378 5.05 -14.27 4.52
C SER A 378 5.21 -12.76 4.39
N SER A 379 6.30 -12.21 4.92
CA SER A 379 6.66 -10.80 4.75
C SER A 379 6.95 -10.42 3.31
N LEU A 380 7.28 -11.43 2.51
CA LEU A 380 7.56 -11.35 1.08
C LEU A 380 6.28 -11.23 0.24
N ALA A 381 5.16 -11.73 0.77
CA ALA A 381 3.92 -11.77 0.03
C ALA A 381 3.30 -10.36 -0.07
N PRO A 382 2.78 -9.96 -1.24
CA PRO A 382 2.07 -8.68 -1.38
C PRO A 382 0.91 -8.55 -0.39
N TYR A 383 0.52 -7.30 -0.10
CA TYR A 383 -0.73 -7.04 0.59
C TYR A 383 -1.91 -7.63 -0.20
N ALA A 384 -2.84 -8.26 0.52
CA ALA A 384 -4.00 -8.89 -0.09
C ALA A 384 -4.98 -7.84 -0.59
N VAL A 385 -5.14 -7.77 -1.91
CA VAL A 385 -6.11 -6.88 -2.57
C VAL A 385 -7.49 -7.53 -2.55
N ILE A 386 -8.50 -6.78 -2.14
CA ILE A 386 -9.91 -7.18 -2.24
C ILE A 386 -10.46 -6.70 -3.58
N PRO A 387 -10.91 -7.59 -4.47
CA PRO A 387 -11.49 -7.18 -5.75
C PRO A 387 -12.70 -6.27 -5.55
N ARG A 388 -12.83 -5.24 -6.39
CA ARG A 388 -13.93 -4.26 -6.30
C ARG A 388 -15.31 -4.92 -6.35
N ALA A 389 -15.47 -5.97 -7.16
CA ALA A 389 -16.72 -6.71 -7.24
C ALA A 389 -17.07 -7.41 -5.91
N GLU A 390 -16.09 -8.02 -5.25
CA GLU A 390 -16.30 -8.69 -3.96
C GLU A 390 -16.56 -7.69 -2.83
N MET A 391 -15.84 -6.57 -2.80
CA MET A 391 -16.12 -5.51 -1.81
C MET A 391 -17.53 -4.96 -1.98
N LYS A 392 -17.98 -4.73 -3.23
CA LYS A 392 -19.36 -4.30 -3.51
C LYS A 392 -20.40 -5.33 -3.05
N ARG A 393 -20.16 -6.62 -3.30
CA ARG A 393 -21.04 -7.71 -2.82
C ARG A 393 -21.10 -7.74 -1.30
N PHE A 394 -19.96 -7.58 -0.64
CA PHE A 394 -19.88 -7.54 0.81
C PHE A 394 -20.63 -6.34 1.41
N GLN A 395 -20.41 -5.13 0.89
CA GLN A 395 -21.14 -3.92 1.29
C GLN A 395 -22.65 -4.08 1.11
N ALA A 396 -23.07 -4.65 -0.03
CA ALA A 396 -24.47 -4.94 -0.30
C ALA A 396 -25.08 -5.97 0.66
N ALA A 397 -24.34 -7.03 1.00
CA ALA A 397 -24.79 -8.08 1.91
C ALA A 397 -24.95 -7.58 3.36
N VAL A 398 -24.08 -6.65 3.79
CA VAL A 398 -24.15 -6.03 5.11
C VAL A 398 -25.23 -4.92 5.18
N GLY A 399 -25.86 -4.58 4.06
CA GLY A 399 -26.93 -3.58 4.00
C GLY A 399 -26.45 -2.12 4.12
N ILE A 400 -25.14 -1.87 4.02
CA ILE A 400 -24.54 -0.54 4.15
C ILE A 400 -24.07 -0.08 2.77
N PHE A 401 -24.94 0.65 2.05
CA PHE A 401 -24.63 1.20 0.72
C PHE A 401 -24.02 2.61 0.79
N THR A 402 -24.41 3.40 1.81
CA THR A 402 -23.83 4.69 2.25
C THR A 402 -24.33 4.99 3.68
N PRO A 403 -23.67 5.87 4.47
CA PRO A 403 -24.04 6.20 5.87
C PRO A 403 -25.44 6.82 6.05
N ASP A 404 -26.15 7.12 4.96
CA ASP A 404 -27.32 8.00 4.95
C ASP A 404 -28.63 7.27 4.57
N ILE A 405 -28.62 5.93 4.47
CA ILE A 405 -29.77 5.15 4.00
C ILE A 405 -30.28 4.22 5.11
N GLU A 406 -31.47 4.49 5.64
CA GLU A 406 -32.20 3.60 6.56
C GLU A 406 -33.06 2.59 5.77
N LEU A 407 -32.90 1.30 6.05
CA LEU A 407 -33.69 0.22 5.45
C LEU A 407 -34.77 -0.26 6.44
N HIS A 408 -36.03 -0.19 6.02
CA HIS A 408 -37.17 -0.77 6.74
C HIS A 408 -37.73 -2.00 6.00
N PRO A 409 -38.11 -3.09 6.69
CA PRO A 409 -38.84 -4.19 6.07
C PRO A 409 -40.10 -3.71 5.34
N LEU A 410 -40.45 -4.39 4.24
CA LEU A 410 -41.65 -4.08 3.46
C LEU A 410 -42.91 -4.12 4.36
N GLY A 411 -43.63 -3.00 4.42
CA GLY A 411 -44.87 -2.86 5.20
C GLY A 411 -44.71 -2.38 6.65
N THR A 412 -43.49 -2.14 7.15
CA THR A 412 -43.29 -1.61 8.52
C THR A 412 -43.28 -0.08 8.61
N LEU A 413 -43.19 0.61 7.47
CA LEU A 413 -43.24 2.06 7.41
C LEU A 413 -44.70 2.50 7.28
N ILE A 414 -45.22 3.20 8.31
CA ILE A 414 -46.56 3.81 8.25
C ILE A 414 -46.41 5.23 7.70
N PRO A 415 -46.92 5.52 6.50
CA PRO A 415 -46.81 6.85 5.91
C PRO A 415 -47.65 7.87 6.66
N ARG A 416 -47.26 9.14 6.63
CA ARG A 416 -47.97 10.24 7.32
C ARG A 416 -49.04 10.85 6.43
N PRO A 417 -50.13 11.42 7.00
CA PRO A 417 -51.05 12.27 6.26
C PRO A 417 -50.30 13.37 5.48
N GLY A 418 -50.61 13.51 4.19
CA GLY A 418 -49.97 14.42 3.25
C GLY A 418 -48.83 13.80 2.42
N GLU A 419 -48.33 12.61 2.77
CA GLU A 419 -47.30 11.93 1.97
C GLU A 419 -47.89 11.30 0.70
N THR A 420 -47.12 11.33 -0.39
CA THR A 420 -47.46 10.65 -1.65
C THR A 420 -46.97 9.21 -1.61
N VAL A 421 -47.89 8.27 -1.81
CA VAL A 421 -47.65 6.83 -1.86
C VAL A 421 -48.00 6.26 -3.23
N ILE A 422 -47.49 5.08 -3.55
CA ILE A 422 -47.96 4.23 -4.65
C ILE A 422 -48.79 3.09 -4.06
N VAL A 423 -49.98 2.86 -4.60
CA VAL A 423 -50.84 1.75 -4.21
C VAL A 423 -50.34 0.45 -4.84
N ILE A 424 -50.20 -0.60 -4.02
CA ILE A 424 -49.78 -1.96 -4.43
C ILE A 424 -50.97 -2.95 -4.37
N ALA A 425 -52.10 -2.52 -3.80
CA ALA A 425 -53.33 -3.32 -3.75
C ALA A 425 -53.78 -3.77 -5.15
N ALA A 426 -54.15 -5.05 -5.27
CA ALA A 426 -54.68 -5.61 -6.51
C ALA A 426 -55.88 -4.79 -7.01
N GLY A 427 -55.89 -4.45 -8.30
CA GLY A 427 -56.89 -3.57 -8.92
C GLY A 427 -56.50 -2.08 -9.00
N TYR A 428 -55.51 -1.64 -8.21
CA TYR A 428 -55.06 -0.23 -8.16
C TYR A 428 -53.53 -0.08 -8.23
N GLN A 429 -52.84 -1.14 -8.67
CA GLN A 429 -51.38 -1.23 -8.69
C GLN A 429 -50.73 -0.10 -9.48
N GLY A 430 -49.69 0.51 -8.90
CA GLY A 430 -48.86 1.50 -9.57
C GLY A 430 -49.44 2.91 -9.62
N ARG A 431 -50.63 3.14 -9.03
CA ARG A 431 -51.23 4.48 -8.99
C ARG A 431 -50.68 5.31 -7.83
N PRO A 432 -50.26 6.57 -8.07
CA PRO A 432 -49.93 7.48 -7.00
C PRO A 432 -51.21 7.91 -6.26
N ALA A 433 -51.10 8.04 -4.95
CA ALA A 433 -52.17 8.48 -4.08
C ALA A 433 -51.60 9.34 -2.95
N THR A 434 -52.39 10.26 -2.43
CA THR A 434 -52.02 11.06 -1.25
C THR A 434 -52.70 10.47 -0.02
N VAL A 435 -51.95 10.30 1.07
CA VAL A 435 -52.51 9.83 2.34
C VAL A 435 -53.32 10.97 2.98
N GLU A 436 -54.61 10.76 3.21
CA GLU A 436 -55.46 11.73 3.92
C GLU A 436 -55.47 11.48 5.43
N GLU A 437 -55.66 10.21 5.80
CA GLU A 437 -55.92 9.84 7.18
C GLU A 437 -55.34 8.44 7.46
N VAL A 438 -54.82 8.27 8.68
CA VAL A 438 -54.31 6.99 9.16
C VAL A 438 -55.03 6.67 10.47
N THR A 439 -55.88 5.64 10.44
CA THR A 439 -56.63 5.17 11.61
C THR A 439 -55.92 3.95 12.21
N PRO A 440 -55.27 4.06 13.38
CA PRO A 440 -54.63 2.93 14.03
C PRO A 440 -55.68 1.95 14.57
N ARG A 441 -55.41 0.65 14.45
CA ARG A 441 -56.21 -0.43 15.06
C ARG A 441 -55.52 -0.97 16.31
N ALA A 442 -56.31 -1.54 17.21
CA ALA A 442 -55.85 -2.08 18.48
C ALA A 442 -54.88 -3.29 18.33
N ASP A 443 -54.85 -3.92 17.15
CA ASP A 443 -53.96 -5.03 16.80
C ASP A 443 -52.58 -4.58 16.26
N GLY A 444 -52.30 -3.26 16.25
CA GLY A 444 -51.07 -2.69 15.71
C GLY A 444 -51.08 -2.49 14.19
N SER A 445 -52.15 -2.85 13.49
CA SER A 445 -52.36 -2.48 12.09
C SER A 445 -52.94 -1.07 11.96
N ALA A 446 -52.94 -0.50 10.74
CA ALA A 446 -53.58 0.79 10.49
C ALA A 446 -54.43 0.72 9.21
N ILE A 447 -55.54 1.44 9.18
CA ILE A 447 -56.27 1.71 7.93
C ILE A 447 -55.79 3.06 7.42
N ILE A 448 -55.28 3.07 6.19
CA ILE A 448 -54.81 4.24 5.49
C ILE A 448 -55.88 4.61 4.47
N ARG A 449 -56.44 5.80 4.63
CA ARG A 449 -57.34 6.40 3.66
C ARG A 449 -56.51 7.18 2.65
N VAL A 450 -56.63 6.81 1.38
CA VAL A 450 -55.88 7.44 0.29
C VAL A 450 -56.81 8.08 -0.74
N LEU A 451 -56.37 9.22 -1.27
CA LEU A 451 -56.99 9.93 -2.39
C LEU A 451 -56.22 9.63 -3.67
N LEU A 452 -56.89 9.01 -4.66
CA LEU A 452 -56.30 8.75 -5.97
C LEU A 452 -56.41 9.99 -6.87
N ALA A 453 -55.29 10.47 -7.41
CA ALA A 453 -55.32 11.48 -8.46
C ALA A 453 -55.80 10.83 -9.77
N THR A 454 -56.90 11.32 -10.35
CA THR A 454 -57.34 10.90 -11.68
C THR A 454 -57.66 12.10 -12.55
N ASP A 455 -57.33 11.99 -13.83
CA ASP A 455 -57.49 13.05 -14.82
C ASP A 455 -58.94 13.23 -15.30
N GLN A 456 -59.89 12.45 -14.74
CA GLN A 456 -61.28 12.35 -15.21
C GLN A 456 -62.33 12.92 -14.24
N GLY A 457 -61.91 13.67 -13.21
CA GLY A 457 -62.83 14.42 -12.35
C GLY A 457 -63.67 13.56 -11.38
N TYR A 458 -63.31 12.30 -11.15
CA TYR A 458 -63.96 11.42 -10.16
C TYR A 458 -63.09 11.24 -8.91
N GLU A 459 -63.70 11.34 -7.74
CA GLU A 459 -63.06 11.09 -6.44
C GLU A 459 -63.28 9.64 -5.99
N TRP A 460 -62.19 8.93 -5.68
CA TRP A 460 -62.24 7.55 -5.18
C TRP A 460 -61.51 7.46 -3.84
N ARG A 461 -62.19 6.93 -2.82
CA ARG A 461 -61.65 6.74 -1.47
C ARG A 461 -61.45 5.26 -1.20
N LEU A 462 -60.24 4.88 -0.81
CA LEU A 462 -59.87 3.50 -0.51
C LEU A 462 -59.31 3.38 0.91
N ASN A 463 -59.75 2.35 1.62
CA ASN A 463 -59.21 1.95 2.91
C ASN A 463 -58.19 0.83 2.70
N LEU A 464 -56.91 1.10 2.96
CA LEU A 464 -55.79 0.20 2.68
C LEU A 464 -54.99 -0.12 3.95
N ALA A 465 -54.39 -1.30 4.03
CA ALA A 465 -53.40 -1.62 5.07
C ALA A 465 -52.00 -1.08 4.70
N PRO A 466 -51.06 -0.91 5.66
CA PRO A 466 -49.72 -0.38 5.37
C PRO A 466 -48.93 -1.23 4.37
N ALA A 467 -49.16 -2.55 4.35
CA ALA A 467 -48.55 -3.45 3.37
C ALA A 467 -49.04 -3.23 1.92
N GLN A 468 -50.12 -2.47 1.72
CA GLN A 468 -50.74 -2.25 0.42
C GLN A 468 -50.39 -0.89 -0.20
N VAL A 469 -49.50 -0.11 0.44
CA VAL A 469 -49.02 1.19 -0.03
C VAL A 469 -47.51 1.31 0.14
N ARG A 470 -46.85 2.14 -0.67
CA ARG A 470 -45.40 2.39 -0.61
C ARG A 470 -45.09 3.87 -0.76
N ASN A 471 -44.29 4.44 0.13
CA ASN A 471 -43.87 5.85 0.03
C ASN A 471 -43.03 6.12 -1.23
N ILE A 472 -43.22 7.31 -1.80
CA ILE A 472 -42.35 7.86 -2.84
C ILE A 472 -41.38 8.81 -2.14
N SER A 473 -40.18 8.32 -1.81
CA SER A 473 -39.08 9.17 -1.36
C SER A 473 -38.45 9.84 -2.58
N HIS A 474 -38.40 11.18 -2.60
CA HIS A 474 -37.60 11.94 -3.57
C HIS A 474 -36.14 12.03 -3.14
#